data_AF-A0A972V982-F1
#
_entry.id   AF-A0A972V982-F1
#
_cell.length_a   1.000
_cell.length_b   1.000
_cell.length_c   1.000
_cell.angle_alpha   90.00
_cell.angle_beta   90.00
_cell.angle_gamma   90.00
#
_symmetry.space_group_name_H-M   'P 1'
#
loop_
_entity.id
_entity.type
_entity.pdbx_description
1 polymer ?
#
loop_
_entity_poly.entity_id
_entity_poly.type
_entity_poly.pdbx_seq_one_letter_code
_entity_poly.pdbx_strand_id
1 'polypeptide(L)'
;MERALGRKTKGWLSPFLTHTDNTPNVLEEFGVEYLCDYTADDHPFKFNTTGGDLISVPYSVELNDIPAFMNVGMSSADFGDMIIDQFDVLYEEGATNARVMPICVHTFFVGQPNKAKHLKRAFEHIAKHDHVWLTTGDEVNDWYRENYL
;
A
#
# COMPACT_ATOMS: atom_id res chain seq x y z
N MET A 1 -13.07 10.61 11.68
CA MET A 1 -12.95 9.21 11.22
C MET A 1 -13.37 8.22 12.28
N GLU A 2 -12.76 8.22 13.47
CA GLU A 2 -13.01 7.22 14.51
C GLU A 2 -14.49 7.06 14.91
N ARG A 3 -15.24 8.17 15.03
CA ARG A 3 -16.69 8.09 15.29
C ARG A 3 -17.46 7.31 14.22
N ALA A 4 -17.05 7.42 12.95
CA ALA A 4 -17.69 6.71 11.85
C ALA A 4 -17.25 5.24 11.77
N LEU A 5 -15.98 4.96 12.12
CA LEU A 5 -15.41 3.61 12.09
C LEU A 5 -15.70 2.81 13.36
N GLY A 6 -16.07 3.46 14.47
CA GLY A 6 -16.25 2.83 15.78
C GLY A 6 -14.94 2.35 16.42
N ARG A 7 -13.79 2.69 15.84
CA ARG A 7 -12.45 2.28 16.27
C ARG A 7 -11.42 3.37 16.00
N LYS A 8 -10.27 3.30 16.68
CA LYS A 8 -9.13 4.19 16.46
C LYS A 8 -8.62 4.03 15.03
N THR A 9 -8.20 5.14 14.42
CA THR A 9 -7.51 5.11 13.11
C THR A 9 -6.03 4.92 13.37
N LYS A 10 -5.43 3.84 12.84
CA LYS A 10 -4.01 3.51 13.05
C LYS A 10 -3.10 4.13 11.99
N GLY A 11 -3.58 4.17 10.75
CA GLY A 11 -2.80 4.59 9.59
C GLY A 11 -3.02 6.03 9.14
N TRP A 12 -2.01 6.57 8.46
CA TRP A 12 -2.09 7.82 7.74
C TRP A 12 -1.50 7.70 6.33
N LEU A 13 -2.14 8.36 5.36
CA LEU A 13 -1.61 8.63 4.03
C LEU A 13 -1.92 10.10 3.73
N SER A 14 -0.88 10.91 3.56
CA SER A 14 -1.03 12.32 3.23
C SER A 14 -1.61 12.48 1.81
N PRO A 15 -2.45 13.50 1.59
CA PRO A 15 -2.90 13.83 0.25
C PRO A 15 -1.71 14.02 -0.69
N PHE A 16 -1.71 13.32 -1.84
CA PHE A 16 -0.62 13.41 -2.83
C PHE A 16 0.80 13.14 -2.28
N LEU A 17 0.94 12.38 -1.20
CA LEU A 17 2.23 12.11 -0.56
C LEU A 17 2.96 13.39 -0.12
N THR A 18 2.23 14.47 0.20
CA THR A 18 2.82 15.79 0.54
C THR A 18 3.32 15.86 1.99
N HIS A 19 3.98 14.80 2.46
CA HIS A 19 4.63 14.81 3.76
C HIS A 19 5.78 15.84 3.79
N THR A 20 6.18 16.20 4.99
CA THR A 20 7.38 17.00 5.28
C THR A 20 8.28 16.20 6.22
N ASP A 21 9.52 16.64 6.42
CA ASP A 21 10.43 16.02 7.38
C ASP A 21 9.85 15.96 8.82
N ASN A 22 8.93 16.86 9.16
CA ASN A 22 8.29 16.89 10.47
C ASN A 22 6.98 16.08 10.55
N THR A 23 6.42 15.62 9.42
CA THR A 23 5.15 14.88 9.39
C THR A 23 5.20 13.61 10.26
N PRO A 24 6.26 12.77 10.23
CA PRO A 24 6.36 11.61 11.12
C PRO A 24 6.24 11.95 12.61
N ASN A 25 6.95 12.97 13.09
CA ASN A 25 6.90 13.38 14.50
C ASN A 25 5.50 13.88 14.90
N VAL A 26 4.85 14.67 14.04
CA VAL A 26 3.50 15.16 14.29
C VAL A 26 2.50 14.00 14.37
N LEU A 27 2.54 13.08 13.42
CA LEU A 27 1.62 11.93 13.40
C LEU A 27 1.76 11.06 14.66
N GLU A 28 2.99 10.82 15.09
CA GLU A 28 3.28 10.09 16.32
C GLU A 28 2.74 10.81 17.57
N GLU A 29 2.85 12.14 17.66
CA GLU A 29 2.27 12.93 18.76
C GLU A 29 0.74 12.73 18.87
N PHE A 30 0.06 12.54 17.74
CA PHE A 30 -1.37 12.22 17.68
C PHE A 30 -1.69 10.72 17.81
N GLY A 31 -0.67 9.89 18.06
CA GLY A 31 -0.82 8.46 18.27
C GLY A 31 -1.18 7.67 17.02
N VAL A 32 -0.79 8.15 15.83
CA VAL A 32 -0.81 7.37 14.59
C VAL A 32 0.28 6.31 14.66
N GLU A 33 -0.04 5.10 14.25
CA GLU A 33 0.85 3.94 14.37
C GLU A 33 1.67 3.69 13.12
N TYR A 34 1.12 4.02 11.94
CA TYR A 34 1.86 3.87 10.68
C TYR A 34 1.53 4.94 9.64
N LEU A 35 2.47 5.15 8.73
CA LEU A 35 2.43 6.11 7.63
C LEU A 35 2.72 5.41 6.29
N CYS A 36 2.01 5.79 5.23
CA CYS A 36 2.17 5.22 3.89
C CYS A 36 2.85 6.18 2.88
N ASP A 37 3.40 7.30 3.33
CA ASP A 37 3.84 8.36 2.42
C ASP A 37 5.19 8.09 1.74
N TYR A 38 5.95 7.11 2.23
CA TYR A 38 7.33 6.84 1.81
C TYR A 38 7.40 5.56 0.99
N THR A 39 7.61 5.71 -0.31
CA THR A 39 7.89 4.61 -1.25
C THR A 39 9.38 4.27 -1.24
N ALA A 40 9.90 3.91 -0.06
CA ALA A 40 11.34 3.73 0.16
C ALA A 40 11.78 2.27 0.18
N ASP A 41 10.86 1.35 0.51
CA ASP A 41 11.14 -0.08 0.62
C ASP A 41 9.84 -0.89 0.41
N ASP A 42 9.99 -2.17 0.09
CA ASP A 42 8.92 -3.16 -0.05
C ASP A 42 8.63 -3.88 1.28
N HIS A 43 9.39 -3.55 2.33
CA HIS A 43 9.16 -3.95 3.72
C HIS A 43 8.71 -2.80 4.61
N PRO A 44 7.90 -3.06 5.65
CA PRO A 44 7.70 -2.08 6.70
C PRO A 44 9.02 -1.79 7.43
N PHE A 45 9.21 -0.55 7.85
CA PHE A 45 10.38 -0.15 8.61
C PHE A 45 10.03 0.95 9.61
N LYS A 46 10.85 1.08 10.65
CA LYS A 46 10.62 2.04 11.73
C LYS A 46 11.16 3.42 11.36
N PHE A 47 10.40 4.48 11.63
CA PHE A 47 10.94 5.84 11.56
C PHE A 47 11.79 6.16 12.78
N ASN A 48 12.79 7.02 12.57
CA ASN A 48 13.53 7.65 13.67
C ASN A 48 12.80 8.93 14.12
N THR A 49 11.64 8.75 14.75
CA THR A 49 10.86 9.82 15.40
C THR A 49 11.28 9.99 16.86
N THR A 50 10.81 11.05 17.49
CA THR A 50 11.15 11.37 18.89
C THR A 50 10.60 10.32 19.88
N GLY A 51 9.38 9.83 19.67
CA GLY A 51 8.79 8.73 20.42
C GLY A 51 9.29 7.37 19.93
N GLY A 52 9.66 7.29 18.66
CA GLY A 52 10.28 6.12 18.06
C GLY A 52 9.35 4.92 18.08
N ASP A 53 8.09 5.07 17.65
CA ASP A 53 7.13 3.99 17.50
C ASP A 53 6.41 4.02 16.15
N LEU A 54 6.52 5.09 15.36
CA LEU A 54 5.89 5.17 14.04
C LEU A 54 6.57 4.23 13.01
N ILE A 55 5.76 3.52 12.22
CA ILE A 55 6.22 2.61 11.17
C ILE A 55 5.85 3.16 9.78
N SER A 56 6.73 2.97 8.79
CA SER A 56 6.38 3.08 7.38
C SER A 56 5.75 1.78 6.92
N VAL A 57 4.55 1.82 6.36
CA VAL A 57 3.93 0.69 5.64
C VAL A 57 4.05 0.97 4.15
N PRO A 58 4.56 0.03 3.32
CA PRO A 58 4.81 0.27 1.90
C PRO A 58 3.62 0.85 1.13
N TYR A 59 3.93 1.75 0.20
CA TYR A 59 3.02 2.35 -0.77
C TYR A 59 3.68 2.34 -2.16
N SER A 60 2.89 2.48 -3.24
CA SER A 60 3.43 2.51 -4.61
C SER A 60 3.01 3.78 -5.36
N VAL A 61 3.99 4.42 -5.98
CA VAL A 61 3.76 5.47 -7.00
C VAL A 61 3.57 4.84 -8.38
N GLU A 62 4.24 3.72 -8.67
CA GLU A 62 4.19 3.03 -9.96
C GLU A 62 2.89 2.24 -10.14
N LEU A 63 2.53 1.37 -9.19
CA LEU A 63 1.25 0.67 -9.15
C LEU A 63 0.14 1.55 -8.58
N ASN A 64 -0.05 2.69 -9.22
CA ASN A 64 -1.07 3.67 -8.89
C ASN A 64 -1.82 4.09 -10.15
N ASP A 65 -3.15 3.94 -10.12
CA ASP A 65 -3.97 4.12 -11.32
C ASP A 65 -3.94 5.56 -11.88
N ILE A 66 -3.88 6.58 -11.02
CA ILE A 66 -3.84 7.98 -11.46
C ILE A 66 -2.57 8.28 -12.27
N PRO A 67 -1.34 8.12 -11.75
CA PRO A 67 -0.13 8.38 -12.53
C PRO A 67 0.01 7.41 -13.72
N ALA A 68 -0.37 6.14 -13.58
CA ALA A 68 -0.31 5.19 -14.70
C ALA A 68 -1.15 5.66 -15.89
N PHE A 69 -2.39 6.10 -15.65
CA PHE A 69 -3.26 6.54 -16.74
C PHE A 69 -3.04 7.99 -17.17
N MET A 70 -2.80 8.92 -16.24
CA MET A 70 -2.73 10.35 -16.55
C MET A 70 -1.33 10.84 -16.90
N ASN A 71 -0.29 10.28 -16.29
CA ASN A 71 1.09 10.75 -16.52
C ASN A 71 1.81 9.89 -17.56
N VAL A 72 1.68 8.56 -17.47
CA VAL A 72 2.32 7.62 -18.39
C VAL A 72 1.47 7.35 -19.63
N GLY A 73 0.13 7.48 -19.52
CA GLY A 73 -0.78 7.23 -20.64
C GLY A 73 -1.05 5.75 -20.91
N MET A 74 -0.93 4.92 -19.89
CA MET A 74 -1.11 3.47 -19.96
C MET A 74 -2.55 3.08 -20.34
N SER A 75 -2.76 1.97 -21.04
CA SER A 75 -4.12 1.45 -21.23
C SER A 75 -4.63 0.71 -19.99
N SER A 76 -5.95 0.57 -19.84
CA SER A 76 -6.50 -0.19 -18.71
C SER A 76 -6.11 -1.67 -18.75
N ALA A 77 -5.82 -2.23 -19.93
CA ALA A 77 -5.31 -3.58 -20.07
C ALA A 77 -3.88 -3.68 -19.53
N ASP A 78 -3.01 -2.77 -19.98
CA ASP A 78 -1.61 -2.73 -19.57
C ASP A 78 -1.47 -2.50 -18.06
N PHE A 79 -2.33 -1.67 -17.44
CA PHE A 79 -2.30 -1.50 -15.98
C PHE A 79 -2.64 -2.81 -15.24
N GLY A 80 -3.58 -3.60 -15.78
CA GLY A 80 -3.85 -4.91 -15.24
C GLY A 80 -2.71 -5.91 -15.48
N ASP A 81 -1.95 -5.78 -16.57
CA ASP A 81 -0.79 -6.62 -16.86
C ASP A 81 0.38 -6.23 -15.94
N MET A 82 0.62 -4.94 -15.71
CA MET A 82 1.61 -4.40 -14.79
C MET A 82 1.42 -4.91 -13.35
N ILE A 83 0.17 -5.00 -12.87
CA ILE A 83 -0.13 -5.61 -11.57
C ILE A 83 0.25 -7.10 -11.56
N ILE A 84 -0.06 -7.83 -12.64
CA ILE A 84 0.27 -9.27 -12.73
C ILE A 84 1.78 -9.48 -12.78
N ASP A 85 2.48 -8.71 -13.60
CA ASP A 85 3.93 -8.82 -13.79
C ASP A 85 4.69 -8.55 -12.49
N GLN A 86 4.33 -7.48 -11.76
CA GLN A 86 4.97 -7.20 -10.48
C GLN A 86 4.62 -8.27 -9.43
N PHE A 87 3.39 -8.79 -9.43
CA PHE A 87 3.02 -9.88 -8.53
C PHE A 87 3.84 -11.14 -8.81
N ASP A 88 3.97 -11.56 -10.07
CA ASP A 88 4.66 -12.79 -10.43
C ASP A 88 6.14 -12.76 -10.01
N VAL A 89 6.82 -11.61 -10.18
CA VAL A 89 8.20 -11.40 -9.71
C VAL A 89 8.28 -11.49 -8.18
N LEU A 90 7.45 -10.73 -7.45
CA LEU A 90 7.47 -10.74 -5.99
C LEU A 90 7.05 -12.09 -5.40
N TYR A 91 6.20 -12.84 -6.10
CA TYR A 91 5.78 -14.18 -5.72
C TYR A 91 6.93 -15.18 -5.83
N GLU A 92 7.71 -15.12 -6.92
CA GLU A 92 8.90 -15.94 -7.09
C GLU A 92 9.96 -15.63 -6.02
N GLU A 93 10.28 -14.35 -5.82
CA GLU A 93 11.23 -13.91 -4.79
C GLU A 93 10.75 -14.23 -3.36
N GLY A 94 9.43 -14.20 -3.15
CA GLY A 94 8.75 -14.50 -1.89
C GLY A 94 9.01 -15.90 -1.35
N ALA A 95 9.47 -16.84 -2.20
CA ALA A 95 9.91 -18.17 -1.76
C ALA A 95 11.02 -18.12 -0.71
N THR A 96 11.82 -17.05 -0.70
CA THR A 96 12.87 -16.83 0.31
C THR A 96 12.70 -15.54 1.10
N ASN A 97 11.95 -14.57 0.55
CA ASN A 97 11.98 -13.21 1.05
C ASN A 97 10.68 -12.45 0.72
N ALA A 98 9.59 -12.77 1.41
CA ALA A 98 8.27 -12.16 1.18
C ALA A 98 8.28 -10.62 1.33
N ARG A 99 7.48 -9.93 0.51
CA ARG A 99 7.35 -8.46 0.42
C ARG A 99 5.90 -8.01 0.46
N VAL A 100 5.68 -6.75 0.81
CA VAL A 100 4.36 -6.11 0.73
C VAL A 100 4.22 -5.50 -0.66
N MET A 101 3.12 -5.81 -1.35
CA MET A 101 2.81 -5.28 -2.67
C MET A 101 1.57 -4.37 -2.61
N PRO A 102 1.73 -3.06 -2.37
CA PRO A 102 0.61 -2.13 -2.35
C PRO A 102 0.11 -1.85 -3.78
N ILE A 103 -1.22 -1.87 -3.96
CA ILE A 103 -1.90 -1.53 -5.22
C ILE A 103 -2.79 -0.31 -4.95
N CYS A 104 -2.44 0.84 -5.52
CA CYS A 104 -3.06 2.12 -5.22
C CYS A 104 -4.15 2.43 -6.25
N VAL A 105 -5.40 2.49 -5.80
CA VAL A 105 -6.57 2.57 -6.69
C VAL A 105 -7.59 3.60 -6.21
N HIS A 106 -8.29 4.20 -7.18
CA HIS A 106 -9.34 5.18 -6.91
C HIS A 106 -10.68 4.69 -7.48
N THR A 107 -11.70 4.57 -6.63
CA THR A 107 -13.01 4.00 -6.99
C THR A 107 -13.70 4.76 -8.12
N PHE A 108 -13.60 6.09 -8.14
CA PHE A 108 -14.14 6.91 -9.23
C PHE A 108 -13.40 6.73 -10.56
N PHE A 109 -12.24 6.06 -10.56
CA PHE A 109 -11.35 5.95 -11.71
C PHE A 109 -11.24 4.54 -12.27
N VAL A 110 -10.58 3.59 -11.57
CA VAL A 110 -10.54 2.17 -11.99
C VAL A 110 -11.83 1.42 -11.71
N GLY A 111 -12.69 1.95 -10.84
CA GLY A 111 -14.02 1.37 -10.60
C GLY A 111 -14.99 1.58 -11.76
N GLN A 112 -14.64 2.39 -12.77
CA GLN A 112 -15.47 2.57 -13.96
C GLN A 112 -15.54 1.26 -14.79
N PRO A 113 -16.71 0.86 -15.33
CA PRO A 113 -16.89 -0.44 -15.97
C PRO A 113 -15.91 -0.78 -17.10
N ASN A 114 -15.45 0.23 -17.85
CA ASN A 114 -14.48 0.05 -18.93
C ASN A 114 -13.07 -0.31 -18.43
N LYS A 115 -12.73 0.01 -17.18
CA LYS A 115 -11.43 -0.28 -16.55
C LYS A 115 -11.52 -1.46 -15.57
N ALA A 116 -12.61 -1.56 -14.81
CA ALA A 116 -12.77 -2.49 -13.70
C ALA A 116 -12.54 -3.96 -14.07
N LYS A 117 -12.84 -4.37 -15.32
CA LYS A 117 -12.60 -5.73 -15.80
C LYS A 117 -11.12 -6.14 -15.75
N HIS A 118 -10.19 -5.19 -15.95
CA HIS A 118 -8.76 -5.47 -15.95
C HIS A 118 -8.20 -5.56 -14.53
N LEU A 119 -8.69 -4.73 -13.62
CA LEU A 119 -8.39 -4.84 -12.19
C LEU A 119 -8.90 -6.17 -11.63
N LYS A 120 -10.12 -6.57 -12.00
CA LYS A 120 -10.69 -7.88 -11.64
C LYS A 120 -9.78 -9.03 -12.10
N ARG A 121 -9.35 -9.02 -13.36
CA ARG A 121 -8.44 -10.04 -13.91
C ARG A 121 -7.15 -10.15 -13.09
N ALA A 122 -6.54 -9.02 -12.73
CA ALA A 122 -5.32 -9.01 -11.93
C ALA A 122 -5.56 -9.57 -10.52
N PHE A 123 -6.64 -9.17 -9.84
CA PHE A 123 -6.99 -9.70 -8.52
C PHE A 123 -7.34 -11.18 -8.54
N GLU A 124 -8.04 -11.67 -9.57
CA GLU A 124 -8.29 -13.11 -9.76
C GLU A 124 -6.99 -13.89 -9.99
N HIS A 125 -6.02 -13.30 -10.71
CA HIS A 125 -4.70 -13.90 -10.88
C HIS A 125 -3.91 -13.96 -9.57
N ILE A 126 -3.96 -12.92 -8.73
CA ILE A 126 -3.30 -12.94 -7.42
C ILE A 126 -3.95 -13.97 -6.50
N ALA A 127 -5.29 -13.95 -6.39
CA ALA A 127 -6.04 -14.74 -5.42
C ALA A 127 -6.06 -16.25 -5.67
N LYS A 128 -5.64 -16.71 -6.85
CA LYS A 128 -5.52 -18.16 -7.15
C LYS A 128 -4.20 -18.78 -6.67
N HIS A 129 -3.24 -17.98 -6.21
CA HIS A 129 -1.94 -18.48 -5.74
C HIS A 129 -1.98 -18.73 -4.23
N ASP A 130 -1.39 -19.85 -3.80
CA ASP A 130 -1.20 -20.16 -2.39
C ASP A 130 -0.13 -19.24 -1.77
N HIS A 131 -0.10 -19.14 -0.44
CA HIS A 131 0.89 -18.33 0.30
C HIS A 131 0.85 -16.82 0.04
N VAL A 132 -0.28 -16.31 -0.45
CA VAL A 132 -0.54 -14.87 -0.57
C VAL A 132 -1.37 -14.38 0.60
N TRP A 133 -0.88 -13.37 1.33
CA TRP A 133 -1.63 -12.73 2.39
C TRP A 133 -2.40 -11.51 1.85
N LEU A 134 -3.69 -11.70 1.56
CA LEU A 134 -4.59 -10.61 1.24
C LEU A 134 -4.96 -9.88 2.53
N THR A 135 -4.42 -8.69 2.72
CA THR A 135 -4.37 -8.01 4.02
C THR A 135 -4.61 -6.51 3.91
N THR A 136 -4.71 -5.85 5.06
CA THR A 136 -4.84 -4.39 5.19
C THR A 136 -3.56 -3.76 5.74
N GLY A 137 -3.41 -2.44 5.56
CA GLY A 137 -2.30 -1.71 6.18
C GLY A 137 -2.30 -1.80 7.71
N ASP A 138 -3.49 -1.83 8.33
CA ASP A 138 -3.65 -2.04 9.78
C ASP A 138 -3.05 -3.39 10.21
N GLU A 139 -3.33 -4.46 9.47
CA GLU A 139 -2.83 -5.81 9.77
C GLU A 139 -1.32 -5.95 9.50
N VAL A 140 -0.79 -5.33 8.45
CA VAL A 140 0.67 -5.27 8.21
C VAL A 140 1.39 -4.54 9.34
N ASN A 141 0.83 -3.41 9.81
CA ASN A 141 1.32 -2.70 10.99
C ASN A 141 1.34 -3.62 12.22
N ASP A 142 0.22 -4.27 12.51
CA ASP A 142 0.08 -5.12 13.69
C ASP A 142 1.08 -6.29 13.65
N TRP A 143 1.20 -6.97 12.52
CA TRP A 143 2.17 -8.05 12.33
C TRP A 143 3.61 -7.56 12.52
N TYR A 144 3.98 -6.43 11.93
CA TYR A 144 5.36 -5.90 12.05
C TYR A 144 5.68 -5.53 13.50
N ARG A 145 4.73 -4.90 14.21
CA ARG A 145 4.86 -4.58 15.64
C ARG A 145 5.06 -5.82 16.50
N GLU A 146 4.28 -6.88 16.27
CA GLU A 146 4.36 -8.10 17.07
C GLU A 146 5.66 -8.90 16.85
N ASN A 147 6.29 -8.78 15.68
CA ASN A 147 7.41 -9.64 15.28
C ASN A 147 8.77 -8.92 15.28
N TYR A 148 8.80 -7.58 15.19
CA TYR A 148 10.03 -6.82 14.99
C TYR A 148 10.21 -5.62 15.91
N LEU A 149 9.20 -5.24 16.73
CA LEU A 149 9.30 -4.20 17.75
C LEU A 149 9.22 -4.79 19.16
#